data_AF-A0A938SPR6-F1
#
_entry.id   AF-A0A938SPR6-F1
#
_cell.length_a   1.000
_cell.length_b   1.000
_cell.length_c   1.000
_cell.angle_alpha   90.00
_cell.angle_beta   90.00
_cell.angle_gamma   90.00
#
_symmetry.space_group_name_H-M   'P 1'
#
loop_
_entity.id
_entity.type
_entity.pdbx_description
1 polymer ?
#
loop_
_entity_poly.entity_id
_entity_poly.type
_entity_poly.pdbx_seq_one_letter_code
_entity_poly.pdbx_strand_id
1 'polypeptide(L)'
;MSTNTRSVCAALAAVGLGPLLSLVGIAAGADAEILLNRRWAEQAFAEKPAEVKPANRLMIVHEDMPGDTKLGRCAAVNAPPLRLGDKVYEHGIGVNSLSVLRVILEKPAKSFTAVIGVDRNMDNSPASVRFHVSVDGNDVFATDVIRAGAAPRAIDVPLSGATSFDLTVDVGGDDRNSDQADWADAKVLLQDGSELWLDDIGRQAMPVGGLPFSFVYGGKHSSEFINGWKRELKEEPVSENILRRTLTLTDPHSGLEAQAVCTVYLDTAGVDWTVHFTNKGSRDTPVVEQVRAVDATVDVGLGSHAVIRRLNGAPCLIDDWMPFDQAVPPGQKVEFSATNGRSSNVSPWFNTDWGTGGVITAIGWSGQWTASV
;
A
#
# COMPACT_ATOMS: atom_id res chain seq x y z
N MET A 1 -28.72 -0.45 -36.28
CA MET A 1 -27.69 0.45 -35.73
C MET A 1 -26.52 -0.42 -35.33
N SER A 2 -25.35 -0.21 -35.97
CA SER A 2 -24.12 -0.92 -35.63
C SER A 2 -23.64 -0.45 -34.26
N THR A 3 -23.73 -1.28 -33.24
CA THR A 3 -23.07 -1.05 -31.95
C THR A 3 -21.58 -1.19 -32.16
N ASN A 4 -20.85 -0.07 -32.20
CA ASN A 4 -19.39 -0.08 -32.20
C ASN A 4 -18.90 -0.26 -30.75
N THR A 5 -18.41 -1.45 -30.43
CA THR A 5 -17.73 -1.74 -29.16
C THR A 5 -16.23 -1.64 -29.36
N ARG A 6 -15.54 -0.93 -28.47
CA ARG A 6 -14.06 -0.94 -28.37
C ARG A 6 -13.66 -1.50 -27.02
N SER A 7 -12.60 -2.32 -27.00
CA SER A 7 -12.12 -3.03 -25.81
C SER A 7 -10.66 -2.68 -25.54
N VAL A 8 -10.29 -2.53 -24.27
CA VAL A 8 -8.90 -2.46 -23.80
C VAL A 8 -8.72 -3.48 -22.69
N CYS A 9 -7.70 -4.33 -22.80
CA CYS A 9 -7.47 -5.48 -21.92
C CYS A 9 -6.26 -5.23 -21.01
N ALA A 10 -6.36 -5.56 -19.72
CA ALA A 10 -5.24 -5.55 -18.79
C ALA A 10 -5.31 -6.73 -17.81
N ALA A 11 -4.15 -7.16 -17.33
CA ALA A 11 -4.04 -8.14 -16.24
C ALA A 11 -3.19 -7.53 -15.13
N LEU A 12 -3.64 -7.69 -13.87
CA LEU A 12 -2.90 -7.27 -12.68
C LEU A 12 -2.87 -8.45 -11.70
N ALA A 13 -1.70 -9.04 -11.49
CA ALA A 13 -1.50 -9.91 -10.34
C ALA A 13 -0.85 -9.08 -9.23
N ALA A 14 -1.59 -8.82 -8.16
CA ALA A 14 -1.05 -8.21 -6.95
C ALA A 14 -0.54 -9.35 -6.05
N VAL A 15 0.76 -9.36 -5.76
CA VAL A 15 1.41 -10.34 -4.87
C VAL A 15 1.75 -9.60 -3.59
N GLY A 16 1.22 -10.03 -2.45
CA GLY A 16 1.57 -9.45 -1.14
C GLY A 16 2.24 -10.52 -0.29
N LEU A 17 3.52 -10.32 0.07
CA LEU A 17 4.27 -11.24 0.92
C LEU A 17 4.49 -10.62 2.31
N GLY A 18 3.88 -11.24 3.32
CA GLY A 18 4.43 -11.22 4.67
C GLY A 18 5.72 -12.06 4.74
N PRO A 19 6.60 -11.86 5.74
CA PRO A 19 7.89 -12.52 5.79
C PRO A 19 7.72 -14.05 5.97
N LEU A 20 8.30 -14.81 5.04
CA LEU A 20 8.40 -16.27 5.05
C LEU A 20 9.37 -16.73 6.15
N LEU A 21 8.87 -17.42 7.18
CA LEU A 21 9.67 -18.35 7.98
C LEU A 21 8.91 -19.68 8.17
N SER A 22 9.62 -20.76 7.82
CA SER A 22 9.30 -22.20 7.97
C SER A 22 8.47 -22.87 6.85
N LEU A 23 8.92 -24.08 6.45
CA LEU A 23 8.35 -24.94 5.40
C LEU A 23 6.88 -25.39 5.64
N VAL A 24 6.26 -24.98 6.74
CA VAL A 24 4.83 -25.18 7.02
C VAL A 24 3.98 -24.01 6.49
N GLY A 25 4.59 -22.88 6.11
CA GLY A 25 3.92 -21.63 5.76
C GLY A 25 3.57 -21.39 4.29
N ILE A 26 3.94 -22.28 3.35
CA ILE A 26 3.71 -22.05 1.91
C ILE A 26 2.21 -22.12 1.56
N ALA A 27 1.46 -23.05 2.17
CA ALA A 27 0.02 -23.17 1.95
C ALA A 27 -0.77 -21.99 2.57
N ALA A 28 -0.41 -21.57 3.78
CA ALA A 28 -1.03 -20.42 4.45
C ALA A 28 -0.75 -19.09 3.72
N GLY A 29 0.43 -18.96 3.09
CA GLY A 29 0.78 -17.80 2.25
C GLY A 29 -0.04 -17.74 0.97
N ALA A 30 -0.18 -18.85 0.25
CA ALA A 30 -0.97 -18.91 -0.97
C ALA A 30 -2.45 -18.60 -0.72
N ASP A 31 -3.04 -19.16 0.35
CA ASP A 31 -4.44 -18.87 0.73
C ASP A 31 -4.62 -17.39 1.08
N ALA A 32 -3.65 -16.77 1.77
CA ALA A 32 -3.69 -15.36 2.10
C ALA A 32 -3.61 -14.45 0.86
N GLU A 33 -2.76 -14.78 -0.11
CA GLU A 33 -2.64 -14.04 -1.37
C GLU A 33 -3.89 -14.18 -2.26
N ILE A 34 -4.48 -15.38 -2.31
CA ILE A 34 -5.76 -15.63 -3.00
C ILE A 34 -6.86 -14.77 -2.35
N LEU A 35 -6.97 -14.81 -1.03
CA LEU A 35 -7.96 -14.02 -0.28
C LEU A 35 -7.75 -12.51 -0.45
N LEU A 36 -6.49 -12.04 -0.50
CA LEU A 36 -6.15 -10.64 -0.75
C LEU A 36 -6.65 -10.18 -2.12
N ASN A 37 -6.30 -10.91 -3.19
CA ASN A 37 -6.72 -10.59 -4.56
C ASN A 37 -8.24 -10.64 -4.72
N ARG A 38 -8.88 -11.63 -4.11
CA ARG A 38 -10.35 -11.73 -4.10
C ARG A 38 -11.00 -10.53 -3.41
N ARG A 39 -10.56 -10.16 -2.21
CA ARG A 39 -11.10 -9.00 -1.47
C ARG A 39 -10.87 -7.70 -2.25
N TRP A 40 -9.69 -7.56 -2.85
CA TRP A 40 -9.39 -6.42 -3.70
C TRP A 40 -10.37 -6.32 -4.88
N ALA A 41 -10.61 -7.42 -5.61
CA ALA A 41 -11.57 -7.42 -6.72
C ALA A 41 -13.01 -7.12 -6.26
N GLU A 42 -13.42 -7.68 -5.12
CA GLU A 42 -14.72 -7.40 -4.49
C GLU A 42 -14.89 -5.90 -4.20
N GLN A 43 -13.85 -5.23 -3.71
CA GLN A 43 -13.87 -3.80 -3.42
C GLN A 43 -13.78 -2.93 -4.68
N ALA A 44 -12.83 -3.22 -5.57
CA ALA A 44 -12.55 -2.46 -6.78
C ALA A 44 -13.72 -2.47 -7.77
N PHE A 45 -14.42 -3.62 -7.86
CA PHE A 45 -15.56 -3.83 -8.76
C PHE A 45 -16.91 -3.93 -8.02
N ALA A 46 -17.04 -3.26 -6.87
CA ALA A 46 -18.28 -3.22 -6.11
C ALA A 46 -19.37 -2.39 -6.82
N GLU A 47 -20.63 -2.84 -6.70
CA GLU A 47 -21.79 -2.06 -7.16
C GLU A 47 -21.86 -0.71 -6.46
N LYS A 48 -21.74 -0.72 -5.13
CA LYS A 48 -21.61 0.46 -4.30
C LYS A 48 -20.14 0.60 -3.89
N PRO A 49 -19.48 1.72 -4.20
CA PRO A 49 -18.16 1.99 -3.63
C PRO A 49 -18.26 1.82 -2.11
N ALA A 50 -17.45 0.92 -1.55
CA ALA A 50 -17.36 0.83 -0.11
C ALA A 50 -16.90 2.19 0.42
N GLU A 51 -17.51 2.66 1.51
CA GLU A 51 -16.89 3.71 2.30
C GLU A 51 -15.48 3.24 2.64
N VAL A 52 -14.46 4.06 2.35
CA VAL A 52 -13.07 3.74 2.68
C VAL A 52 -12.98 3.73 4.21
N LYS A 53 -13.26 2.58 4.81
CA LYS A 53 -12.98 2.37 6.22
C LYS A 53 -11.46 2.45 6.37
N PRO A 54 -10.95 3.22 7.34
CA PRO A 54 -9.53 3.25 7.55
C PRO A 54 -9.07 1.85 7.93
N ALA A 55 -8.27 1.23 7.07
CA ALA A 55 -7.53 0.03 7.42
C ALA A 55 -6.58 0.35 8.58
N ASN A 56 -6.17 -0.68 9.32
CA ASN A 56 -5.13 -0.49 10.33
C ASN A 56 -3.91 0.16 9.66
N ARG A 57 -3.47 1.30 10.18
CA ARG A 57 -2.39 2.09 9.56
C ARG A 57 -1.50 2.73 10.60
N LEU A 58 -0.22 2.76 10.30
CA LEU A 58 0.79 3.52 11.00
C LEU A 58 1.27 4.63 10.06
N MET A 59 1.16 5.87 10.50
CA MET A 59 1.52 7.04 9.71
C MET A 59 2.60 7.83 10.42
N ILE A 60 3.61 8.28 9.68
CA ILE A 60 4.54 9.30 10.15
C ILE A 60 3.82 10.65 10.03
N VAL A 61 3.40 11.22 11.16
CA VAL A 61 2.82 12.57 11.22
C VAL A 61 3.93 13.61 11.17
N HIS A 62 5.03 13.33 11.87
CA HIS A 62 6.21 14.18 11.92
C HIS A 62 7.47 13.35 12.15
N GLU A 63 8.52 13.64 11.39
CA GLU A 63 9.90 13.32 11.71
C GLU A 63 10.78 14.49 11.27
N ASP A 64 11.79 14.84 12.06
CA ASP A 64 12.64 16.00 11.75
C ASP A 64 13.56 15.75 10.54
N MET A 65 14.01 14.51 10.30
CA MET A 65 14.73 14.12 9.08
C MET A 65 14.06 12.91 8.41
N PRO A 66 13.92 12.92 7.07
CA PRO A 66 13.41 11.78 6.33
C PRO A 66 14.20 10.50 6.61
N GLY A 67 13.50 9.44 7.05
CA GLY A 67 14.08 8.13 7.30
C GLY A 67 14.59 7.90 8.73
N ASP A 68 14.29 8.79 9.67
CA ASP A 68 14.53 8.58 11.10
C ASP A 68 13.66 7.45 11.65
N THR A 69 12.43 7.31 11.15
CA THR A 69 11.50 6.26 11.56
C THR A 69 11.81 4.93 10.88
N LYS A 70 12.01 3.86 11.66
CA LYS A 70 12.34 2.53 11.14
C LYS A 70 11.54 1.41 11.81
N LEU A 71 11.01 0.50 10.98
CA LEU A 71 10.23 -0.64 11.45
C LEU A 71 11.14 -1.83 11.80
N GLY A 72 11.04 -2.32 13.04
CA GLY A 72 11.83 -3.44 13.56
C GLY A 72 13.34 -3.18 13.68
N ARG A 73 13.78 -1.93 13.56
CA ARG A 73 15.19 -1.48 13.60
C ARG A 73 15.29 -0.14 14.32
N CYS A 74 16.44 0.16 14.93
CA CYS A 74 16.66 1.47 15.55
C CYS A 74 17.03 2.54 14.50
N ALA A 75 16.89 3.81 14.84
CA ALA A 75 16.94 4.94 13.91
C ALA A 75 18.32 5.20 13.25
N ALA A 76 19.42 4.63 13.74
CA ALA A 76 20.76 4.88 13.21
C ALA A 76 20.90 4.57 11.70
N VAL A 77 21.79 5.27 11.00
CA VAL A 77 21.95 5.24 9.52
C VAL A 77 21.97 3.84 8.89
N ASN A 78 22.58 2.85 9.55
CA ASN A 78 22.65 1.46 9.05
C ASN A 78 21.52 0.53 9.56
N ALA A 79 20.53 1.10 10.25
CA ALA A 79 19.37 0.41 10.82
C ALA A 79 19.73 -0.90 11.55
N PRO A 80 20.59 -0.86 12.59
CA PRO A 80 20.87 -2.07 13.37
C PRO A 80 19.61 -2.52 14.16
N PRO A 81 19.61 -3.74 14.72
CA PRO A 81 18.49 -4.22 15.53
C PRO A 81 18.15 -3.27 16.68
N LEU A 82 16.85 -3.16 17.00
CA LEU A 82 16.35 -2.43 18.17
C LEU A 82 16.98 -3.01 19.44
N ARG A 83 17.55 -2.17 20.29
CA ARG A 83 18.19 -2.65 21.52
C ARG A 83 17.95 -1.69 22.67
N LEU A 84 17.21 -2.15 23.66
CA LEU A 84 17.03 -1.47 24.94
C LEU A 84 17.75 -2.24 26.05
N GLY A 85 18.74 -1.60 26.68
CA GLY A 85 19.63 -2.28 27.61
C GLY A 85 20.32 -3.48 26.93
N ASP A 86 20.37 -4.64 27.58
CA ASP A 86 21.02 -5.83 27.01
C ASP A 86 20.12 -6.62 26.03
N LYS A 87 18.81 -6.33 25.97
CA LYS A 87 17.87 -7.09 25.15
C LYS A 87 17.78 -6.52 23.73
N VAL A 88 17.89 -7.41 22.75
CA VAL A 88 17.57 -7.15 21.35
C VAL A 88 16.10 -7.49 21.10
N TYR A 89 15.41 -6.65 20.33
CA TYR A 89 13.99 -6.78 20.02
C TYR A 89 13.80 -7.03 18.53
N GLU A 90 12.94 -8.00 18.20
CA GLU A 90 12.60 -8.32 16.81
C GLU A 90 11.50 -7.38 16.28
N HIS A 91 10.59 -6.98 17.16
CA HIS A 91 9.46 -6.11 16.85
C HIS A 91 9.58 -4.74 17.51
N GLY A 92 9.03 -3.73 16.85
CA GLY A 92 8.93 -2.38 17.37
C GLY A 92 9.24 -1.30 16.34
N ILE A 93 9.35 -0.06 16.81
CA ILE A 93 9.67 1.09 15.96
C ILE A 93 10.80 1.88 16.59
N GLY A 94 11.87 2.10 15.83
CA GLY A 94 12.93 3.03 16.19
C GLY A 94 12.66 4.40 15.58
N VAL A 95 12.93 5.46 16.34
CA VAL A 95 12.75 6.85 15.93
C VAL A 95 13.92 7.70 16.42
N ASN A 96 14.07 8.91 15.86
CA ASN A 96 14.88 9.97 16.47
C ASN A 96 13.96 11.13 16.84
N SER A 97 14.13 11.75 18.01
CA SER A 97 13.31 12.91 18.39
C SER A 97 13.50 14.10 17.40
N LEU A 98 12.57 15.05 17.29
CA LEU A 98 11.15 14.94 17.62
C LEU A 98 10.47 14.02 16.58
N SER A 99 9.66 13.06 17.05
CA SER A 99 8.87 12.20 16.17
C SER A 99 7.42 12.11 16.65
N VAL A 100 6.48 12.07 15.71
CA VAL A 100 5.06 11.81 15.95
C VAL A 100 4.58 10.76 14.97
N LEU A 101 4.13 9.62 15.50
CA LEU A 101 3.53 8.54 14.73
C LEU A 101 2.05 8.42 15.08
N ARG A 102 1.18 8.36 14.07
CA ARG A 102 -0.26 8.12 14.27
C ARG A 102 -0.61 6.69 13.96
N VAL A 103 -1.29 6.05 14.90
CA VAL A 103 -1.93 4.75 14.70
C VAL A 103 -3.41 4.98 14.39
N ILE A 104 -3.92 4.31 13.36
CA ILE A 104 -5.34 4.27 13.01
C ILE A 104 -5.75 2.79 12.98
N LEU A 105 -6.93 2.49 13.53
CA LEU A 105 -7.41 1.14 13.73
C LEU A 105 -8.82 0.94 13.18
N GLU A 106 -9.07 -0.21 12.60
CA GLU A 106 -10.40 -0.63 12.15
C GLU A 106 -11.35 -0.92 13.31
N LYS A 107 -10.79 -1.27 14.48
CA LYS A 107 -11.51 -1.72 15.66
C LYS A 107 -11.09 -0.95 16.90
N PRO A 108 -11.98 -0.80 17.90
CA PRO A 108 -11.65 -0.13 19.16
C PRO A 108 -10.49 -0.79 19.90
N ALA A 109 -9.50 0.01 20.30
CA ALA A 109 -8.38 -0.45 21.12
C ALA A 109 -8.74 -0.57 22.59
N LYS A 110 -8.26 -1.63 23.24
CA LYS A 110 -8.26 -1.78 24.70
C LYS A 110 -7.06 -1.06 25.31
N SER A 111 -5.84 -1.39 24.87
CA SER A 111 -4.61 -0.74 25.32
C SER A 111 -3.47 -0.81 24.30
N PHE A 112 -2.48 0.05 24.49
CA PHE A 112 -1.19 0.02 23.79
C PHE A 112 -0.08 -0.42 24.75
N THR A 113 0.74 -1.38 24.33
CA THR A 113 1.84 -1.93 25.13
C THR A 113 3.16 -1.79 24.39
N ALA A 114 4.24 -1.45 25.10
CA ALA A 114 5.59 -1.42 24.55
C ALA A 114 6.65 -1.53 25.67
N VAL A 115 7.89 -1.74 25.30
CA VAL A 115 9.07 -1.40 26.12
C VAL A 115 9.72 -0.17 25.50
N ILE A 116 9.84 0.89 26.29
CA ILE A 116 10.35 2.18 25.84
C ILE A 116 11.72 2.49 26.44
N GLY A 117 12.53 3.24 25.70
CA GLY A 117 13.82 3.76 26.17
C GLY A 117 14.64 4.38 25.05
N VAL A 118 15.76 4.98 25.42
CA VAL A 118 16.81 5.40 24.47
C VAL A 118 17.48 4.14 23.92
N ASP A 119 17.67 4.03 22.60
CA ASP A 119 18.36 2.89 21.99
C ASP A 119 19.79 2.82 22.52
N ARG A 120 20.28 1.60 22.74
CA ARG A 120 21.58 1.34 23.33
C ARG A 120 22.73 1.94 22.52
N ASN A 121 22.57 2.14 21.22
CA ASN A 121 23.62 2.75 20.40
C ASN A 121 23.94 4.20 20.84
N MET A 122 23.09 4.83 21.66
CA MET A 122 23.28 6.14 22.25
C MET A 122 23.80 6.09 23.70
N ASP A 123 24.20 4.92 24.21
CA ASP A 123 24.86 4.80 25.51
C ASP A 123 26.09 5.74 25.58
N ASN A 124 26.23 6.46 26.71
CA ASN A 124 27.27 7.48 26.94
C ASN A 124 27.16 8.74 26.07
N SER A 125 26.01 8.99 25.45
CA SER A 125 25.67 10.24 24.76
C SER A 125 24.87 11.19 25.67
N PRO A 126 24.64 12.45 25.26
CA PRO A 126 23.78 13.37 26.01
C PRO A 126 22.28 13.10 25.85
N ALA A 127 21.87 12.05 25.10
CA ALA A 127 20.49 11.80 24.70
C ALA A 127 19.45 11.97 25.82
N SER A 128 18.35 12.62 25.47
CA SER A 128 17.28 13.00 26.37
C SER A 128 15.94 12.93 25.65
N VAL A 129 15.02 12.09 26.11
CA VAL A 129 13.72 11.91 25.44
C VAL A 129 12.57 11.83 26.43
N ARG A 130 11.36 12.20 25.99
CA ARG A 130 10.11 11.81 26.67
C ARG A 130 9.20 11.10 25.71
N PHE A 131 8.52 10.08 26.23
CA PHE A 131 7.55 9.29 25.48
C PHE A 131 6.15 9.74 25.88
N HIS A 132 5.30 10.01 24.89
CA HIS A 132 3.90 10.37 25.07
C HIS A 132 3.00 9.44 24.25
N VAL A 133 1.84 9.11 24.80
CA VAL A 133 0.73 8.51 24.07
C VAL A 133 -0.46 9.45 24.23
N SER A 134 -1.02 9.92 23.13
CA SER A 134 -2.15 10.85 23.15
C SER A 134 -3.34 10.34 22.33
N VAL A 135 -4.55 10.65 22.80
CA VAL A 135 -5.81 10.36 22.10
C VAL A 135 -6.51 11.69 21.87
N ASP A 136 -6.89 11.96 20.62
CA ASP A 136 -7.52 13.22 20.21
C ASP A 136 -6.74 14.47 20.67
N GLY A 137 -5.40 14.38 20.64
CA GLY A 137 -4.49 15.45 21.06
C GLY A 137 -4.32 15.64 22.57
N ASN A 138 -4.89 14.75 23.39
CA ASN A 138 -4.72 14.77 24.84
C ASN A 138 -3.83 13.62 25.29
N ASP A 139 -2.75 13.91 26.02
CA ASP A 139 -1.88 12.89 26.59
C ASP A 139 -2.63 12.02 27.59
N VAL A 140 -2.67 10.72 27.32
CA VAL A 140 -3.14 9.67 28.22
C VAL A 140 -1.99 8.97 28.93
N PHE A 141 -0.76 9.17 28.45
CA PHE A 141 0.48 8.73 29.07
C PHE A 141 1.62 9.70 28.70
N ALA A 142 2.48 10.00 29.67
CA ALA A 142 3.72 10.73 29.46
C ALA A 142 4.78 10.25 30.45
N THR A 143 6.05 10.27 30.05
CA THR A 143 7.17 10.01 30.95
C THR A 143 7.84 11.29 31.44
N ASP A 144 8.53 11.21 32.57
CA ASP A 144 9.66 12.11 32.82
C ASP A 144 10.76 11.89 31.77
N VAL A 145 11.78 12.75 31.75
CA VAL A 145 12.92 12.63 30.82
C VAL A 145 13.66 11.32 31.06
N ILE A 146 13.82 10.52 30.00
CA ILE A 146 14.63 9.32 29.95
C ILE A 146 15.97 9.69 29.31
N ARG A 147 17.07 9.31 29.97
CA ARG A 147 18.44 9.56 29.50
C ARG A 147 19.07 8.29 28.95
N ALA A 148 20.12 8.45 28.14
CA ALA A 148 20.98 7.35 27.73
C ALA A 148 21.42 6.47 28.91
N GLY A 149 21.42 5.15 28.73
CA GLY A 149 21.77 4.17 29.75
C GLY A 149 20.72 3.93 30.85
N ALA A 150 19.58 4.62 30.82
CA ALA A 150 18.47 4.33 31.73
C ALA A 150 17.90 2.91 31.48
N ALA A 151 17.38 2.30 32.54
CA ALA A 151 16.75 0.98 32.42
C ALA A 151 15.51 1.03 31.50
N PRO A 152 15.32 0.05 30.60
CA PRO A 152 14.13 -0.02 29.75
C PRO A 152 12.85 -0.08 30.58
N ARG A 153 11.78 0.60 30.14
CA ARG A 153 10.52 0.68 30.86
C ARG A 153 9.39 0.01 30.06
N ALA A 154 8.78 -1.03 30.61
CA ALA A 154 7.55 -1.59 30.06
C ALA A 154 6.35 -0.68 30.37
N ILE A 155 5.45 -0.51 29.40
CA ILE A 155 4.23 0.29 29.52
C ILE A 155 3.02 -0.50 29.03
N ASP A 156 1.87 -0.25 29.65
CA ASP A 156 0.54 -0.70 29.24
C ASP A 156 -0.40 0.49 29.44
N VAL A 157 -0.82 1.11 28.34
CA VAL A 157 -1.56 2.37 28.31
C VAL A 157 -2.99 2.09 27.86
N PRO A 158 -4.00 2.23 28.75
CA PRO A 158 -5.41 2.09 28.37
C PRO A 158 -5.81 3.12 27.32
N LEU A 159 -6.50 2.66 26.26
CA LEU A 159 -6.92 3.52 25.14
C LEU A 159 -8.44 3.77 25.10
N SER A 160 -9.20 3.20 26.04
CA SER A 160 -10.64 3.47 26.22
C SER A 160 -11.50 3.31 24.96
N GLY A 161 -11.11 2.42 24.05
CA GLY A 161 -11.83 2.20 22.78
C GLY A 161 -11.42 3.12 21.64
N ALA A 162 -10.36 3.92 21.78
CA ALA A 162 -9.85 4.77 20.71
C ALA A 162 -9.54 3.95 19.45
N THR A 163 -9.90 4.49 18.29
CA THR A 163 -9.53 3.96 16.96
C THR A 163 -8.42 4.78 16.32
N SER A 164 -7.95 5.83 16.99
CA SER A 164 -6.74 6.56 16.62
C SER A 164 -6.04 7.12 17.85
N PHE A 165 -4.72 7.09 17.85
CA PHE A 165 -3.87 7.68 18.89
C PHE A 165 -2.49 8.01 18.32
N ASP A 166 -1.79 8.96 18.94
CA ASP A 166 -0.45 9.36 18.53
C ASP A 166 0.59 8.91 19.54
N LEU A 167 1.73 8.44 19.03
CA LEU A 167 2.94 8.12 19.76
C LEU A 167 3.96 9.21 19.48
N THR A 168 4.41 9.90 20.53
CA THR A 168 5.41 10.99 20.39
C THR A 168 6.66 10.66 21.18
N VAL A 169 7.82 10.90 20.56
CA VAL A 169 9.10 11.00 21.26
C VAL A 169 9.58 12.44 21.11
N ASP A 170 9.57 13.19 22.20
CA ASP A 170 10.06 14.57 22.25
C ASP A 170 11.53 14.65 22.66
N VAL A 171 12.13 15.83 22.50
CA VAL A 171 13.57 16.13 22.72
C VAL A 171 13.98 16.20 24.21
N GLY A 172 13.14 15.77 25.16
CA GLY A 172 13.53 15.67 26.58
C GLY A 172 13.94 16.96 27.29
N GLY A 173 13.80 18.12 26.64
CA GLY A 173 14.14 19.45 27.17
C GLY A 173 15.41 20.08 26.61
N ASP A 174 16.12 19.42 25.69
CA ASP A 174 17.25 20.00 24.95
C ASP A 174 17.05 19.95 23.43
N ASP A 175 17.92 19.26 22.70
CA ASP A 175 17.89 19.16 21.24
C ASP A 175 17.92 17.70 20.82
N ARG A 176 17.64 17.43 19.55
CA ARG A 176 17.51 16.06 19.05
C ARG A 176 18.79 15.24 18.93
N ASN A 177 19.95 15.82 19.27
CA ASN A 177 21.22 15.17 19.01
C ASN A 177 21.35 13.92 19.86
N SER A 178 21.55 12.78 19.20
CA SER A 178 21.63 11.46 19.83
C SER A 178 20.32 10.94 20.44
N ASP A 179 19.17 11.56 20.16
CA ASP A 179 17.88 11.13 20.73
C ASP A 179 17.24 9.97 19.97
N GLN A 180 18.00 8.90 19.74
CA GLN A 180 17.47 7.68 19.15
C GLN A 180 16.76 6.88 20.23
N ALA A 181 15.51 6.55 19.98
CA ALA A 181 14.60 5.99 20.94
C ALA A 181 13.75 4.90 20.31
N ASP A 182 13.38 3.90 21.11
CA ASP A 182 12.64 2.74 20.63
C ASP A 182 11.30 2.59 21.34
N TRP A 183 10.27 2.31 20.55
CA TRP A 183 9.03 1.65 20.97
C TRP A 183 9.18 0.15 20.70
N ALA A 184 9.92 -0.55 21.55
CA ALA A 184 10.22 -1.97 21.36
C ALA A 184 9.07 -2.88 21.79
N ASP A 185 8.89 -4.04 21.15
CA ASP A 185 7.72 -4.94 21.34
C ASP A 185 6.37 -4.18 21.30
N ALA A 186 6.25 -3.14 20.46
CA ALA A 186 5.08 -2.26 20.43
C ALA A 186 3.85 -2.94 19.81
N LYS A 187 2.74 -3.00 20.57
CA LYS A 187 1.48 -3.63 20.16
C LYS A 187 0.24 -2.86 20.58
N VAL A 188 -0.84 -3.08 19.86
CA VAL A 188 -2.21 -2.76 20.28
C VAL A 188 -2.94 -4.04 20.64
N LEU A 189 -3.56 -4.07 21.83
CA LEU A 189 -4.58 -5.03 22.18
C LEU A 189 -5.95 -4.44 21.87
N LEU A 190 -6.73 -5.08 21.00
CA LEU A 190 -8.09 -4.66 20.66
C LEU A 190 -9.12 -5.15 21.69
N GLN A 191 -10.29 -4.52 21.72
CA GLN A 191 -11.37 -4.90 22.65
C GLN A 191 -11.92 -6.31 22.41
N ASP A 192 -11.78 -6.84 21.19
CA ASP A 192 -12.15 -8.23 20.85
C ASP A 192 -11.08 -9.26 21.22
N GLY A 193 -9.96 -8.82 21.83
CA GLY A 193 -8.86 -9.67 22.27
C GLY A 193 -7.79 -9.95 21.22
N SER A 194 -7.94 -9.45 19.98
CA SER A 194 -6.89 -9.55 18.98
C SER A 194 -5.71 -8.61 19.26
N GLU A 195 -4.50 -9.04 18.91
CA GLU A 195 -3.27 -8.25 19.03
C GLU A 195 -2.77 -7.82 17.65
N LEU A 196 -2.28 -6.59 17.55
CA LEU A 196 -1.65 -6.06 16.35
C LEU A 196 -0.27 -5.50 16.69
N TRP A 197 0.77 -5.96 16.00
CA TRP A 197 2.10 -5.38 16.08
C TRP A 197 2.18 -4.10 15.23
N LEU A 198 2.79 -3.05 15.77
CA LEU A 198 2.81 -1.76 15.07
C LEU A 198 3.70 -1.78 13.82
N ASP A 199 4.80 -2.53 13.84
CA ASP A 199 5.66 -2.69 12.68
C ASP A 199 5.04 -3.55 11.59
N ASP A 200 4.22 -4.55 11.95
CA ASP A 200 3.40 -5.26 10.96
C ASP A 200 2.36 -4.34 10.32
N ILE A 201 1.66 -3.51 11.12
CA ILE A 201 0.75 -2.48 10.58
C ILE A 201 1.51 -1.53 9.65
N GLY A 202 2.72 -1.10 10.04
CA GLY A 202 3.54 -0.20 9.24
C GLY A 202 4.03 -0.79 7.91
N ARG A 203 4.24 -2.11 7.84
CA ARG A 203 4.70 -2.81 6.61
C ARG A 203 3.58 -3.16 5.64
N GLN A 204 2.33 -3.11 6.09
CA GLN A 204 1.19 -3.55 5.29
C GLN A 204 1.02 -2.68 4.04
N ALA A 205 1.11 -3.32 2.87
CA ALA A 205 0.75 -2.70 1.62
C ALA A 205 -0.78 -2.77 1.42
N MET A 206 -1.40 -1.64 1.10
CA MET A 206 -2.84 -1.50 0.99
C MET A 206 -3.20 -0.82 -0.33
N PRO A 207 -3.98 -1.47 -1.22
CA PRO A 207 -4.56 -0.81 -2.37
C PRO A 207 -5.43 0.37 -1.91
N VAL A 208 -5.16 1.54 -2.46
CA VAL A 208 -6.01 2.71 -2.27
C VAL A 208 -7.26 2.47 -3.12
N GLY A 209 -8.40 2.30 -2.44
CA GLY A 209 -9.67 1.93 -3.07
C GLY A 209 -10.07 2.84 -4.24
N GLY A 210 -10.92 2.34 -5.12
CA GLY A 210 -11.34 3.04 -6.33
C GLY A 210 -11.50 2.08 -7.50
N LEU A 211 -11.90 2.61 -8.66
CA LEU A 211 -11.87 1.85 -9.90
C LEU A 211 -10.42 1.69 -10.35
N PRO A 212 -9.98 0.49 -10.76
CA PRO A 212 -8.59 0.24 -11.13
C PRO A 212 -8.28 0.65 -12.57
N PHE A 213 -9.11 1.51 -13.17
CA PHE A 213 -8.97 2.00 -14.53
C PHE A 213 -9.51 3.43 -14.61
N SER A 214 -8.99 4.20 -15.56
CA SER A 214 -9.45 5.55 -15.81
C SER A 214 -9.46 5.89 -17.30
N PHE A 215 -10.15 6.97 -17.64
CA PHE A 215 -10.23 7.48 -19.00
C PHE A 215 -10.65 8.94 -18.96
N VAL A 216 -10.35 9.67 -20.04
CA VAL A 216 -10.86 11.01 -20.28
C VAL A 216 -12.09 10.91 -21.17
N TYR A 217 -13.14 11.63 -20.81
CA TYR A 217 -14.40 11.65 -21.55
C TYR A 217 -14.92 13.08 -21.66
N GLY A 218 -15.02 13.58 -22.89
CA GLY A 218 -15.38 14.99 -23.14
C GLY A 218 -14.43 15.99 -22.49
N GLY A 219 -13.13 15.65 -22.42
CA GLY A 219 -12.08 16.50 -21.83
C GLY A 219 -12.00 16.47 -20.30
N LYS A 220 -12.81 15.67 -19.61
CA LYS A 220 -12.78 15.51 -18.14
C LYS A 220 -12.25 14.15 -17.75
N HIS A 221 -11.51 14.08 -16.65
CA HIS A 221 -11.02 12.80 -16.12
C HIS A 221 -12.16 12.02 -15.46
N SER A 222 -12.16 10.68 -15.57
CA SER A 222 -13.24 9.84 -15.02
C SER A 222 -13.50 10.06 -13.54
N SER A 223 -12.47 10.35 -12.74
CA SER A 223 -12.61 10.66 -11.31
C SER A 223 -13.55 11.83 -11.00
N GLU A 224 -13.78 12.74 -11.95
CA GLU A 224 -14.64 13.92 -11.76
C GLU A 224 -16.14 13.60 -11.90
N PHE A 225 -16.50 12.54 -12.62
CA PHE A 225 -17.90 12.29 -12.99
C PHE A 225 -18.39 10.86 -12.74
N ILE A 226 -17.49 9.88 -12.63
CA ILE A 226 -17.85 8.45 -12.64
C ILE A 226 -18.69 8.04 -11.43
N ASN A 227 -18.59 8.77 -10.33
CA ASN A 227 -19.43 8.56 -9.14
C ASN A 227 -20.90 8.92 -9.37
N GLY A 228 -21.20 9.75 -10.38
CA GLY A 228 -22.56 10.09 -10.77
C GLY A 228 -23.17 9.13 -11.81
N TRP A 229 -22.41 8.16 -12.31
CA TRP A 229 -22.91 7.17 -13.27
C TRP A 229 -23.70 6.07 -12.57
N LYS A 230 -24.69 5.53 -13.26
CA LYS A 230 -25.42 4.35 -12.78
C LYS A 230 -24.44 3.19 -12.70
N ARG A 231 -24.42 2.46 -11.58
CA ARG A 231 -23.54 1.31 -11.34
C ARG A 231 -24.40 0.05 -11.23
N GLU A 232 -24.05 -0.98 -11.98
CA GLU A 232 -24.72 -2.28 -11.95
C GLU A 232 -23.67 -3.39 -11.92
N LEU A 233 -23.80 -4.31 -10.97
CA LEU A 233 -22.89 -5.44 -10.82
C LEU A 233 -23.63 -6.73 -11.18
N LYS A 234 -23.00 -7.56 -12.02
CA LYS A 234 -23.39 -8.94 -12.26
C LYS A 234 -22.27 -9.87 -11.80
N GLU A 235 -22.60 -10.90 -11.04
CA GLU A 235 -21.67 -11.95 -10.64
C GLU A 235 -22.11 -13.30 -11.22
N GLU A 236 -21.15 -14.06 -11.72
CA GLU A 236 -21.40 -15.35 -12.38
C GLU A 236 -20.27 -16.33 -12.08
N PRO A 237 -20.52 -17.44 -11.36
CA PRO A 237 -19.59 -18.55 -11.27
C PRO A 237 -19.39 -19.16 -12.66
N VAL A 238 -18.18 -19.10 -13.21
CA VAL A 238 -17.85 -19.66 -14.53
C VAL A 238 -17.39 -21.12 -14.39
N SER A 239 -16.69 -21.43 -13.29
CA SER A 239 -16.28 -22.78 -12.89
C SER A 239 -16.11 -22.83 -11.37
N GLU A 240 -15.68 -23.97 -10.82
CA GLU A 240 -15.35 -24.12 -9.39
C GLU A 240 -14.30 -23.12 -8.91
N ASN A 241 -13.36 -22.75 -9.79
CA ASN A 241 -12.21 -21.91 -9.45
C ASN A 241 -12.27 -20.51 -10.08
N ILE A 242 -13.35 -20.16 -10.78
CA ILE A 242 -13.45 -18.89 -11.50
C ILE A 242 -14.79 -18.21 -11.21
N LEU A 243 -14.70 -17.01 -10.65
CA LEU A 243 -15.82 -16.09 -10.50
C LEU A 243 -15.66 -14.92 -11.48
N ARG A 244 -16.66 -14.66 -12.30
CA ARG A 244 -16.70 -13.46 -13.15
C ARG A 244 -17.54 -12.38 -12.49
N ARG A 245 -16.98 -11.19 -12.33
CA ARG A 245 -17.67 -9.96 -11.89
C ARG A 245 -17.73 -9.00 -13.07
N THR A 246 -18.92 -8.56 -13.46
CA THR A 246 -19.10 -7.55 -14.50
C THR A 246 -19.68 -6.29 -13.87
N LEU A 247 -18.85 -5.27 -13.73
CA LEU A 247 -19.28 -3.93 -13.30
C LEU A 247 -19.61 -3.10 -14.53
N THR A 248 -20.85 -2.64 -14.63
CA THR A 248 -21.33 -1.76 -15.70
C THR A 248 -21.58 -0.37 -15.13
N LEU A 249 -20.95 0.63 -15.75
CA LEU A 249 -21.08 2.05 -15.42
C LEU A 249 -21.76 2.75 -16.60
N THR A 250 -22.85 3.47 -16.37
CA THR A 250 -23.61 4.14 -17.44
C THR A 250 -23.74 5.64 -17.22
N ASP A 251 -23.32 6.42 -18.20
CA ASP A 251 -23.55 7.87 -18.27
C ASP A 251 -25.05 8.15 -18.44
N PRO A 252 -25.71 8.82 -17.48
CA PRO A 252 -27.14 9.11 -17.58
C PRO A 252 -27.49 10.09 -18.72
N HIS A 253 -26.51 10.82 -19.28
CA HIS A 253 -26.78 11.83 -20.31
C HIS A 253 -26.58 11.31 -21.73
N SER A 254 -25.46 10.63 -22.00
CA SER A 254 -25.14 10.16 -23.35
C SER A 254 -25.59 8.72 -23.61
N GLY A 255 -25.75 7.90 -22.56
CA GLY A 255 -25.90 6.45 -22.69
C GLY A 255 -24.58 5.72 -23.00
N LEU A 256 -23.42 6.35 -22.79
CA LEU A 256 -22.14 5.67 -22.82
C LEU A 256 -22.08 4.65 -21.68
N GLU A 257 -21.76 3.41 -22.03
CA GLU A 257 -21.55 2.31 -21.10
C GLU A 257 -20.05 1.99 -21.05
N ALA A 258 -19.47 2.02 -19.85
CA ALA A 258 -18.15 1.48 -19.55
C ALA A 258 -18.34 0.22 -18.70
N GLN A 259 -18.02 -0.94 -19.29
CA GLN A 259 -18.18 -2.24 -18.66
C GLN A 259 -16.81 -2.85 -18.35
N ALA A 260 -16.52 -3.06 -17.07
CA ALA A 260 -15.35 -3.80 -16.63
C ALA A 260 -15.76 -5.26 -16.37
N VAL A 261 -15.21 -6.18 -17.16
CA VAL A 261 -15.39 -7.63 -17.00
C VAL A 261 -14.15 -8.15 -16.28
N CYS A 262 -14.31 -8.52 -15.02
CA CYS A 262 -13.26 -9.00 -14.14
C CYS A 262 -13.37 -10.52 -13.93
N THR A 263 -12.27 -11.25 -14.11
CA THR A 263 -12.15 -12.66 -13.74
C THR A 263 -11.35 -12.77 -12.44
N VAL A 264 -11.97 -13.35 -11.42
CA VAL A 264 -11.36 -13.64 -10.12
C VAL A 264 -11.04 -15.13 -10.08
N TYR A 265 -9.76 -15.46 -9.92
CA TYR A 265 -9.30 -16.84 -9.72
C TYR A 265 -9.41 -17.18 -8.23
N LEU A 266 -10.09 -18.28 -7.90
CA LEU A 266 -10.37 -18.71 -6.52
C LEU A 266 -9.33 -19.70 -5.99
N ASP A 267 -8.45 -20.21 -6.86
CA ASP A 267 -7.39 -21.17 -6.57
C ASP A 267 -5.98 -20.61 -6.82
N THR A 268 -5.87 -19.39 -7.36
CA THR A 268 -4.61 -18.73 -7.70
C THR A 268 -4.69 -17.24 -7.36
N ALA A 269 -3.59 -16.66 -6.86
CA ALA A 269 -3.49 -15.25 -6.54
C ALA A 269 -3.43 -14.40 -7.83
N GLY A 270 -4.59 -14.04 -8.36
CA GLY A 270 -4.67 -13.19 -9.56
C GLY A 270 -6.08 -12.70 -9.86
N VAL A 271 -6.13 -11.57 -10.55
CA VAL A 271 -7.35 -10.99 -11.09
C VAL A 271 -7.05 -10.44 -12.48
N ASP A 272 -7.88 -10.75 -13.47
CA ASP A 272 -7.82 -10.10 -14.79
C ASP A 272 -9.03 -9.19 -14.98
N TRP A 273 -8.91 -8.18 -15.85
CA TRP A 273 -10.09 -7.47 -16.34
C TRP A 273 -9.94 -6.85 -17.71
N THR A 274 -11.08 -6.71 -18.39
CA THR A 274 -11.19 -5.97 -19.65
C THR A 274 -12.22 -4.86 -19.51
N VAL A 275 -11.88 -3.66 -19.99
CA VAL A 275 -12.82 -2.54 -20.04
C VAL A 275 -13.35 -2.40 -21.47
N HIS A 276 -14.68 -2.46 -21.60
CA HIS A 276 -15.42 -2.27 -22.83
C HIS A 276 -16.15 -0.94 -22.80
N PHE A 277 -16.07 -0.18 -23.89
CA PHE A 277 -16.87 1.01 -24.09
C PHE A 277 -17.91 0.77 -25.18
N THR A 278 -19.18 1.01 -24.87
CA THR A 278 -20.30 0.87 -25.80
C THR A 278 -21.19 2.10 -25.75
N ASN A 279 -21.40 2.75 -26.88
CA ASN A 279 -22.44 3.77 -26.99
C ASN A 279 -23.82 3.09 -27.11
N LYS A 280 -24.64 3.18 -26.05
CA LYS A 280 -26.05 2.72 -26.05
C LYS A 280 -27.05 3.85 -26.29
N GLY A 281 -26.56 5.09 -26.44
CA GLY A 281 -27.36 6.25 -26.76
C GLY A 281 -27.84 6.29 -28.21
N SER A 282 -28.67 7.29 -28.52
CA SER A 282 -29.17 7.56 -29.87
C SER A 282 -28.33 8.57 -30.65
N ARG A 283 -27.25 9.09 -30.05
CA ARG A 283 -26.35 10.11 -30.61
C ARG A 283 -24.91 9.74 -30.34
N ASP A 284 -23.98 10.38 -31.06
CA ASP A 284 -22.56 10.27 -30.76
C ASP A 284 -22.27 10.76 -29.34
N THR A 285 -21.42 10.01 -28.64
CA THR A 285 -20.89 10.43 -27.34
C THR A 285 -19.79 11.46 -27.55
N PRO A 286 -19.47 12.27 -26.52
CA PRO A 286 -18.14 12.87 -26.42
C PRO A 286 -17.02 11.83 -26.63
N VAL A 287 -15.85 12.33 -26.99
CA VAL A 287 -14.66 11.50 -27.23
C VAL A 287 -14.25 10.79 -25.93
N VAL A 288 -13.93 9.50 -26.05
CA VAL A 288 -13.24 8.70 -25.03
C VAL A 288 -11.77 8.59 -25.42
N GLU A 289 -10.87 9.05 -24.56
CA GLU A 289 -9.43 9.09 -24.82
C GLU A 289 -8.62 8.84 -23.54
N GLN A 290 -7.30 8.72 -23.69
CA GLN A 290 -6.38 8.48 -22.56
C GLN A 290 -6.81 7.32 -21.64
N VAL A 291 -7.31 6.24 -22.23
CA VAL A 291 -7.76 5.06 -21.49
C VAL A 291 -6.57 4.40 -20.81
N ARG A 292 -6.58 4.40 -19.47
CA ARG A 292 -5.67 3.63 -18.63
C ARG A 292 -6.38 2.38 -18.17
N ALA A 293 -6.00 1.24 -18.75
CA ALA A 293 -6.56 -0.06 -18.37
C ALA A 293 -6.19 -0.46 -16.94
N VAL A 294 -5.06 0.06 -16.45
CA VAL A 294 -4.65 0.03 -15.04
C VAL A 294 -4.37 1.47 -14.60
N ASP A 295 -5.12 1.95 -13.63
CA ASP A 295 -4.89 3.22 -12.92
C ASP A 295 -5.19 2.96 -11.43
N ALA A 296 -4.26 2.30 -10.76
CA ALA A 296 -4.39 1.86 -9.38
C ALA A 296 -3.28 2.48 -8.54
N THR A 297 -3.59 2.76 -7.27
CA THR A 297 -2.62 3.24 -6.29
C THR A 297 -2.51 2.23 -5.17
N VAL A 298 -1.29 1.96 -4.72
CA VAL A 298 -1.00 1.08 -3.59
C VAL A 298 -0.18 1.89 -2.61
N ASP A 299 -0.65 1.98 -1.36
CA ASP A 299 0.19 2.38 -0.25
C ASP A 299 1.12 1.20 0.05
N VAL A 300 2.42 1.37 -0.13
CA VAL A 300 3.40 0.26 -0.02
C VAL A 300 3.92 0.06 1.40
N GLY A 301 3.42 0.81 2.39
CA GLY A 301 3.88 0.77 3.77
C GLY A 301 5.14 1.62 4.02
N LEU A 302 5.43 1.87 5.29
CA LEU A 302 6.55 2.71 5.72
C LEU A 302 7.90 2.02 5.49
N GLY A 303 8.87 2.78 4.98
CA GLY A 303 10.22 2.29 4.72
C GLY A 303 10.36 1.37 3.51
N SER A 304 9.28 1.20 2.72
CA SER A 304 9.31 0.39 1.50
C SER A 304 10.05 1.11 0.37
N HIS A 305 10.81 0.35 -0.40
CA HIS A 305 11.55 0.83 -1.55
C HIS A 305 11.06 0.14 -2.81
N ALA A 306 10.42 0.89 -3.71
CA ALA A 306 9.93 0.35 -4.95
C ALA A 306 11.06 0.20 -5.98
N VAL A 307 11.10 -0.95 -6.64
CA VAL A 307 12.00 -1.29 -7.73
C VAL A 307 11.17 -1.87 -8.86
N ILE A 308 11.35 -1.33 -10.07
CA ILE A 308 10.79 -1.92 -11.28
C ILE A 308 11.81 -2.92 -11.83
N ARG A 309 11.48 -4.20 -11.77
CA ARG A 309 12.21 -5.29 -12.42
C ARG A 309 11.78 -5.33 -13.88
N ARG A 310 12.70 -5.03 -14.79
CA ARG A 310 12.39 -4.86 -16.22
C ARG A 310 13.24 -5.79 -17.06
N LEU A 311 12.78 -6.00 -18.29
CA LEU A 311 13.60 -6.55 -19.36
C LEU A 311 13.89 -5.43 -20.36
N ASN A 312 15.08 -5.44 -20.95
CA ASN A 312 15.32 -4.69 -22.17
C ASN A 312 14.30 -5.09 -23.24
N GLY A 313 13.93 -4.15 -24.10
CA GLY A 313 13.11 -4.46 -25.28
C GLY A 313 13.92 -5.22 -26.34
N ALA A 314 13.40 -5.21 -27.56
CA ALA A 314 14.05 -5.77 -28.74
C ALA A 314 14.40 -4.69 -29.80
N PRO A 315 15.22 -3.67 -29.48
CA PRO A 315 15.74 -2.71 -30.45
C PRO A 315 16.84 -3.28 -31.37
N CYS A 316 17.08 -4.59 -31.36
CA CYS A 316 18.14 -5.29 -32.09
C CYS A 316 19.54 -5.01 -31.51
N LEU A 317 19.67 -5.02 -30.19
CA LEU A 317 20.93 -4.90 -29.46
C LEU A 317 21.37 -6.27 -28.90
N ILE A 318 22.64 -6.34 -28.47
CA ILE A 318 23.21 -7.57 -27.92
C ILE A 318 22.60 -7.97 -26.57
N ASP A 319 22.04 -6.99 -25.86
CA ASP A 319 21.42 -7.11 -24.55
C ASP A 319 19.88 -7.12 -24.62
N ASP A 320 19.31 -7.41 -25.79
CA ASP A 320 17.87 -7.63 -25.97
C ASP A 320 17.36 -8.63 -24.91
N TRP A 321 16.26 -8.28 -24.24
CA TRP A 321 15.64 -9.08 -23.18
C TRP A 321 16.49 -9.34 -21.92
N MET A 322 17.67 -8.72 -21.78
CA MET A 322 18.41 -8.79 -20.53
C MET A 322 17.65 -8.10 -19.38
N PRO A 323 17.60 -8.70 -18.18
CA PRO A 323 16.94 -8.09 -17.04
C PRO A 323 17.77 -6.94 -16.46
N PHE A 324 17.08 -5.93 -15.96
CA PHE A 324 17.68 -4.86 -15.17
C PHE A 324 16.69 -4.32 -14.14
N ASP A 325 17.22 -3.77 -13.06
CA ASP A 325 16.45 -3.19 -11.97
C ASP A 325 16.50 -1.66 -12.05
N GLN A 326 15.34 -1.03 -11.91
CA GLN A 326 15.20 0.42 -11.89
C GLN A 326 14.50 0.86 -10.60
N ALA A 327 15.24 1.48 -9.69
CA ALA A 327 14.67 2.02 -8.46
C ALA A 327 13.65 3.15 -8.76
N VAL A 328 12.61 3.22 -7.93
CA VAL A 328 11.64 4.34 -7.90
C VAL A 328 11.82 5.05 -6.55
N PRO A 329 12.69 6.07 -6.46
CA PRO A 329 12.88 6.80 -5.22
C PRO A 329 11.58 7.50 -4.76
N PRO A 330 11.36 7.67 -3.45
CA PRO A 330 10.20 8.41 -2.95
C PRO A 330 10.05 9.79 -3.62
N GLY A 331 8.84 10.09 -4.09
CA GLY A 331 8.51 11.34 -4.78
C GLY A 331 9.01 11.44 -6.24
N GLN A 332 9.70 10.42 -6.75
CA GLN A 332 10.08 10.32 -8.15
C GLN A 332 9.08 9.45 -8.92
N LYS A 333 9.08 9.62 -10.25
CA LYS A 333 8.24 8.87 -11.18
C LYS A 333 9.13 8.21 -12.23
N VAL A 334 8.81 6.97 -12.58
CA VAL A 334 9.43 6.27 -13.72
C VAL A 334 8.40 6.06 -14.81
N GLU A 335 8.63 6.66 -15.99
CA GLU A 335 7.76 6.52 -17.16
C GLU A 335 8.50 5.82 -18.30
N PHE A 336 7.82 4.91 -18.97
CA PHE A 336 8.34 4.23 -20.15
C PHE A 336 7.21 3.76 -21.06
N SER A 337 7.49 3.69 -22.35
CA SER A 337 6.50 3.41 -23.38
C SER A 337 7.11 2.62 -24.52
N ALA A 338 6.28 1.94 -25.31
CA ALA A 338 6.66 1.62 -26.68
C ALA A 338 7.04 2.91 -27.44
N THR A 339 7.78 2.81 -28.53
CA THR A 339 8.08 3.98 -29.37
C THR A 339 7.93 3.61 -30.83
N ASN A 340 7.55 4.59 -31.67
CA ASN A 340 7.44 4.43 -33.12
C ASN A 340 6.52 3.29 -33.57
N GLY A 341 5.49 2.95 -32.76
CA GLY A 341 4.58 1.85 -33.05
C GLY A 341 5.19 0.45 -32.93
N ARG A 342 6.44 0.33 -32.46
CA ARG A 342 7.09 -0.95 -32.15
C ARG A 342 6.83 -1.29 -30.69
N SER A 343 5.86 -2.17 -30.47
CA SER A 343 5.40 -2.57 -29.13
C SER A 343 6.46 -3.26 -28.27
N SER A 344 7.49 -3.86 -28.89
CA SER A 344 8.59 -4.56 -28.22
C SER A 344 9.88 -3.75 -28.09
N ASN A 345 9.96 -2.52 -28.62
CA ASN A 345 11.17 -1.68 -28.47
C ASN A 345 11.52 -1.43 -26.99
N VAL A 346 10.50 -1.49 -26.13
CA VAL A 346 10.60 -1.56 -24.67
C VAL A 346 9.80 -2.78 -24.24
N SER A 347 10.27 -3.56 -23.26
CA SER A 347 9.52 -4.72 -22.77
C SER A 347 8.15 -4.28 -22.21
N PRO A 348 7.03 -4.88 -22.66
CA PRO A 348 5.70 -4.63 -22.11
C PRO A 348 5.45 -5.41 -20.79
N TRP A 349 6.45 -6.15 -20.32
CA TRP A 349 6.41 -6.92 -19.09
C TRP A 349 7.40 -6.36 -18.09
N PHE A 350 6.92 -6.12 -16.88
CA PHE A 350 7.70 -5.64 -15.77
C PHE A 350 7.01 -5.97 -14.45
N ASN A 351 7.80 -6.06 -13.38
CA ASN A 351 7.28 -6.23 -12.03
C ASN A 351 7.63 -4.98 -11.23
N THR A 352 6.67 -4.42 -10.51
CA THR A 352 6.95 -3.42 -9.49
C THR A 352 7.03 -4.14 -8.16
N ASP A 353 8.18 -4.13 -7.50
CA ASP A 353 8.50 -4.85 -6.26
C ASP A 353 8.83 -3.82 -5.18
N TRP A 354 8.17 -3.89 -4.02
CA TRP A 354 8.43 -3.02 -2.87
C TRP A 354 8.89 -3.81 -1.62
N GLY A 355 9.38 -5.04 -1.82
CA GLY A 355 9.96 -5.90 -0.78
C GLY A 355 8.94 -6.77 -0.04
N THR A 356 7.86 -6.16 0.45
CA THR A 356 6.73 -6.87 1.11
C THR A 356 5.60 -7.23 0.13
N GLY A 357 5.78 -6.94 -1.16
CA GLY A 357 4.80 -7.22 -2.19
C GLY A 357 5.22 -6.66 -3.53
N GLY A 358 4.37 -6.86 -4.52
CA GLY A 358 4.58 -6.38 -5.86
C GLY A 358 3.37 -6.50 -6.77
N VAL A 359 3.50 -5.93 -7.95
CA VAL A 359 2.56 -6.03 -9.06
C VAL A 359 3.30 -6.58 -10.27
N ILE A 360 2.82 -7.69 -10.81
CA ILE A 360 3.27 -8.22 -12.11
C ILE A 360 2.39 -7.60 -13.18
N THR A 361 3.01 -6.89 -14.13
CA THR A 361 2.31 -6.22 -15.23
C THR A 361 2.67 -6.84 -16.57
N ALA A 362 1.65 -7.15 -17.36
CA ALA A 362 1.79 -7.62 -18.72
C ALA A 362 0.89 -6.84 -19.67
N ILE A 363 1.51 -6.11 -20.60
CA ILE A 363 0.80 -5.32 -21.61
C ILE A 363 0.79 -6.10 -22.94
N GLY A 364 -0.37 -6.16 -23.60
CA GLY A 364 -0.50 -6.81 -24.90
C GLY A 364 0.36 -6.14 -25.99
N TRP A 365 0.86 -6.94 -26.92
CA TRP A 365 1.83 -6.52 -27.97
C TRP A 365 1.24 -5.64 -29.09
N SER A 366 -0.04 -5.33 -29.08
CA SER A 366 -0.66 -4.53 -30.14
C SER A 366 -0.59 -3.04 -29.83
N GLY A 367 0.18 -2.30 -30.63
CA GLY A 367 0.12 -0.84 -30.69
C GLY A 367 1.04 -0.11 -29.70
N GLN A 368 0.72 1.17 -29.52
CA GLN A 368 1.45 2.08 -28.64
C GLN A 368 0.90 1.96 -27.22
N TRP A 369 1.77 1.80 -26.23
CA TRP A 369 1.43 1.74 -24.81
C TRP A 369 2.36 2.61 -23.99
N THR A 370 1.91 3.04 -22.81
CA THR A 370 2.73 3.76 -21.83
C THR A 370 2.45 3.22 -20.43
N ALA A 371 3.47 3.21 -19.57
CA ALA A 371 3.39 2.86 -18.17
C ALA A 371 4.10 3.93 -17.33
N SER A 372 3.55 4.20 -16.16
CA SER A 372 4.08 5.14 -15.18
C SER A 372 3.91 4.51 -13.81
N VAL A 373 5.00 4.44 -13.04
CA VAL A 373 5.02 4.00 -11.63
C VAL A 373 5.53 5.13 -10.77
#